data_AF-A0A072TG21-F1
#
_entry.id   AF-A0A072TG21-F1
#
_cell.length_a   1.000
_cell.length_b   1.000
_cell.length_c   1.000
_cell.angle_alpha   90.00
_cell.angle_beta   90.00
_cell.angle_gamma   90.00
#
_symmetry.space_group_name_H-M   'P 1'
#
loop_
_entity.id
_entity.type
_entity.pdbx_description
1 polymer ?
#
loop_
_entity_poly.entity_id
_entity_poly.type
_entity_poly.pdbx_seq_one_letter_code
_entity_poly.pdbx_strand_id
1 'polypeptide(L)' 'MWMPFDEYAAQPFMEKYEVLRYINDIYLAKIDGHYSGFTPISTKSNFSNQPNSHFYLNAGGLKRSNSL' A
#
# COMPACT_ATOMS: atom_id res chain seq x y z
N MET A 1 9.45 -7.87 18.29
CA MET A 1 8.65 -7.13 19.29
C MET A 1 7.69 -6.24 18.52
N TRP A 2 6.42 -6.18 18.90
CA TRP A 2 5.41 -5.31 18.27
C TRP A 2 5.40 -3.95 18.99
N MET A 3 5.15 -2.87 18.25
CA MET A 3 5.11 -1.49 18.75
C MET A 3 3.80 -0.82 18.30
N PRO A 4 3.06 -0.16 19.20
CA PRO A 4 1.90 0.65 18.83
C PRO A 4 2.26 1.74 17.81
N PHE A 5 1.30 2.09 16.95
CA PHE A 5 1.54 3.12 15.94
C PHE A 5 1.85 4.49 16.56
N ASP A 6 1.15 4.87 17.64
CA ASP A 6 1.39 6.16 18.29
C ASP A 6 2.82 6.26 18.86
N GLU A 7 3.33 5.15 19.42
CA GLU A 7 4.72 5.07 19.91
C GLU A 7 5.73 5.12 18.76
N TYR A 8 5.42 4.50 17.61
CA TYR A 8 6.23 4.57 16.39
C TYR A 8 6.27 6.00 15.82
N ALA A 9 5.10 6.63 15.71
CA ALA A 9 4.96 7.96 15.12
C ALA A 9 5.62 9.04 15.99
N ALA A 10 5.68 8.85 17.31
CA ALA A 10 6.33 9.74 18.25
C ALA A 10 7.86 9.57 18.32
N GLN A 11 8.47 8.70 17.50
CA GLN A 11 9.92 8.51 17.54
C GLN A 11 10.67 9.79 17.14
N PRO A 12 11.75 10.17 17.85
CA PRO A 12 12.44 11.44 17.62
C PRO A 12 13.00 11.63 16.20
N PHE A 13 13.22 10.55 15.45
CA PHE A 13 13.70 10.63 14.08
C PHE A 13 12.60 11.01 13.07
N MET A 14 11.32 10.85 13.44
CA MET A 14 10.18 11.14 12.56
C MET A 14 10.08 12.62 12.21
N GLU A 15 10.47 13.49 13.14
CA GLU A 15 10.47 14.95 12.93
C GLU A 15 11.62 15.42 12.02
N LYS A 16 12.66 14.59 11.83
CA LYS A 16 13.89 14.99 11.14
C LYS A 16 13.71 15.08 9.61
N TYR A 17 12.80 14.31 9.04
CA TYR A 17 12.65 14.22 7.59
C TYR A 17 11.18 14.32 7.18
N GLU A 18 10.86 15.28 6.30
CA GLU A 18 9.50 15.52 5.83
C GLU A 18 8.87 14.28 5.17
N VAL A 19 9.69 13.46 4.49
CA VAL A 19 9.24 12.19 3.88
C VAL A 19 8.64 11.23 4.91
N LEU A 20 9.16 11.22 6.14
CA LEU A 20 8.66 10.35 7.20
C LEU A 20 7.30 10.81 7.73
N ARG A 21 7.07 12.13 7.75
CA ARG A 21 5.74 12.68 8.05
C ARG A 21 4.72 12.18 7.02
N TYR A 22 5.03 12.27 5.73
CA TYR A 22 4.13 11.76 4.68
C TYR A 22 3.92 10.24 4.77
N ILE A 23 4.94 9.48 5.16
CA ILE A 23 4.79 8.03 5.41
C ILE A 23 3.84 7.77 6.59
N ASN A 24 3.93 8.54 7.68
CA ASN A 24 3.00 8.43 8.80
C ASN A 24 1.57 8.80 8.40
N ASP A 25 1.38 9.84 7.59
CA ASP A 25 0.06 10.24 7.08
C ASP A 25 -0.57 9.11 6.25
N ILE A 26 0.21 8.43 5.40
CA ILE A 26 -0.25 7.26 4.64
C ILE A 26 -0.63 6.10 5.58
N TYR A 27 0.16 5.86 6.63
CA TYR A 27 -0.10 4.78 7.57
C TYR A 27 -1.36 5.06 8.42
N LEU A 28 -1.55 6.29 8.89
CA LEU A 28 -2.78 6.74 9.54
C LEU A 28 -3.99 6.52 8.65
N ALA A 29 -3.93 7.00 7.40
CA ALA A 29 -4.99 6.76 6.43
C ALA A 29 -5.24 5.27 6.17
N LYS A 30 -4.22 4.41 6.30
CA LYS A 30 -4.37 2.96 6.18
C LYS A 30 -5.09 2.35 7.39
N ILE A 31 -4.76 2.78 8.61
CA ILE A 31 -5.45 2.35 9.85
C ILE A 31 -6.92 2.76 9.79
N ASP A 32 -7.20 3.99 9.35
CA ASP A 32 -8.56 4.55 9.26
C ASP A 32 -9.38 3.96 8.09
N GLY A 33 -8.78 3.10 7.27
CA GLY A 33 -9.43 2.47 6.12
C GLY A 33 -9.59 3.38 4.89
N HIS A 34 -9.00 4.59 4.91
CA HIS A 34 -9.05 5.55 3.82
C HIS A 34 -7.95 5.36 2.76
N TYR A 35 -6.92 4.55 3.05
CA TYR A 35 -5.86 4.21 2.10
C TYR A 35 -5.98 2.76 1.59
N SER A 36 -6.37 2.61 0.33
CA SER A 36 -6.52 1.29 -0.31
C SER A 36 -5.20 0.68 -0.80
N GLY A 37 -4.19 1.51 -1.09
CA GLY A 37 -2.91 1.07 -1.67
C GLY A 37 -3.06 0.33 -3.00
N PHE A 38 -2.02 -0.41 -3.37
CA PHE A 38 -2.04 -1.36 -4.49
C PHE A 38 -2.04 -2.79 -3.98
N THR A 39 -2.84 -3.63 -4.62
CA THR A 39 -2.97 -5.05 -4.31
C THR A 39 -2.34 -5.87 -5.44
N PRO A 40 -1.57 -6.93 -5.14
CA PRO A 40 -1.05 -7.82 -6.15
C PRO A 40 -2.18 -8.59 -6.83
N ILE A 41 -2.20 -8.58 -8.16
CA ILE A 41 -3.13 -9.33 -8.98
C ILE A 41 -2.33 -10.34 -9.78
N SER A 42 -2.67 -11.62 -9.64
CA SER A 42 -2.02 -12.68 -10.42
C SER A 42 -2.31 -12.45 -11.90
N THR A 43 -1.24 -12.43 -12.70
CA THR A 43 -1.35 -12.28 -14.14
C THR A 43 -0.47 -13.29 -14.86
N LYS A 44 -0.86 -13.61 -16.09
CA LYS A 44 -0.09 -14.46 -17.00
C LYS A 44 0.46 -13.59 -18.12
N SER A 45 1.77 -13.66 -18.33
CA SER A 45 2.41 -13.02 -19.47
C SER A 45 2.35 -13.95 -20.66
N ASN A 46 1.94 -13.43 -21.82
CA ASN A 46 2.06 -14.16 -23.09
C ASN A 46 3.50 -14.15 -23.62
N PHE A 47 4.39 -13.33 -23.05
CA PHE A 47 5.76 -13.13 -23.50
C PHE A 47 6.80 -13.86 -22.65
N SER A 48 6.40 -14.45 -21.53
CA SER A 48 7.31 -15.22 -20.67
C SER A 48 6.62 -16.43 -20.06
N ASN A 49 7.33 -17.55 -20.00
CA ASN A 49 6.86 -18.77 -19.33
C ASN A 49 6.93 -18.68 -17.80
N GLN A 50 6.98 -17.47 -17.22
CA GLN A 50 6.96 -17.29 -15.77
C GLN A 50 5.53 -17.50 -15.26
N PRO A 51 5.27 -18.55 -14.48
CA PRO A 51 3.90 -18.93 -14.12
C PRO A 51 3.24 -17.96 -13.13
N ASN A 52 4.03 -17.18 -12.39
CA ASN A 52 3.56 -16.39 -11.24
C ASN A 52 4.02 -14.93 -11.31
N SER A 53 3.57 -14.18 -12.32
CA SER A 53 3.75 -12.73 -12.34
C SER A 53 2.63 -12.02 -11.57
N HIS A 54 2.97 -10.96 -10.85
CA HIS A 54 2.01 -10.15 -10.10
C HIS A 54 2.01 -8.74 -10.65
N PHE A 55 0.82 -8.19 -10.90
CA PHE A 55 0.63 -6.81 -11.27
C PHE A 55 -0.05 -6.05 -10.14
N TYR A 56 0.59 -4.99 -9.65
CA TYR A 56 0.13 -4.23 -8.49
C TYR A 56 -0.76 -3.10 -8.95
N LEU A 57 -2.04 -3.16 -8.58
CA LEU A 57 -3.07 -2.23 -9.02
C LEU A 57 -3.99 -1.83 -7.88
N ASN A 58 -4.70 -0.70 -8.05
CA ASN A 58 -5.83 -0.39 -7.19
C ASN A 58 -7.00 -1.34 -7.50
N ALA A 59 -7.28 -2.25 -6.57
CA ALA A 59 -8.34 -3.25 -6.75
C ALA A 59 -9.75 -2.65 -6.80
N GLY A 60 -9.99 -1.53 -6.09
CA GLY A 60 -11.28 -0.84 -6.11
C GLY A 60 -11.61 -0.26 -7.48
N GLY A 61 -10.62 0.37 -8.12
CA GLY A 61 -10.72 0.87 -9.49
C GLY A 61 -10.95 -0.24 -10.51
N LEU A 62 -10.24 -1.37 -10.38
CA LEU A 62 -10.39 -2.52 -11.28
C LEU A 62 -11.79 -3.15 -11.19
N LYS A 63 -12.38 -3.27 -10.00
CA LYS A 63 -13.74 -3.83 -9.87
C LYS A 63 -14.77 -2.98 -10.62
N ARG A 64 -14.59 -1.66 -10.61
CA ARG A 64 -15.50 -0.71 -11.28
C ARG A 64 -15.46 -0.83 -12.81
N SER A 65 -14.31 -1.12 -13.41
CA SER A 65 -14.19 -1.29 -14.86
C SER A 65 -14.82 -2.58 -15.38
N ASN A 66 -14.87 -3.64 -14.56
CA ASN A 66 -15.48 -4.92 -14.95
C ASN A 66 -17.01 -4.95 -14.80
N SER A 67 -17.60 -3.94 -14.18
CA SER A 67 -19.05 -3.79 -13.99
C SER A 67 -19.72 -2.89 -15.06
N LEU A 68 -18.98 -2.49 -16.10
CA LEU A 68 -19.45 -1.73 -17.26
C LEU A 68 -19.65 -2.65 -18.46
#